data_AF-A0AB73II99-F1
#
_entry.id   AF-A0AB73II99-F1
#
_cell.length_a   1.000
_cell.length_b   1.000
_cell.length_c   1.000
_cell.angle_alpha   90.00
_cell.angle_beta   90.00
_cell.angle_gamma   90.00
#
_symmetry.space_group_name_H-M   'P 1'
#
loop_
_entity.id
_entity.type
_entity.pdbx_description
1 polymer ?
#
loop_
_entity_poly.entity_id
_entity_poly.type
_entity_poly.pdbx_seq_one_letter_code
_entity_poly.pdbx_strand_id
1 'polypeptide(L)'
;MRDYVKAKVGEQHLVPLISSPDVFTQSVFDALPNAFVMKANHGSSFVEIVQDKSKVTFDGLRTMANRWMSTDFYLIARERHYRQIRPRIFFEELLLDEHRQIPADYKVHCFGGKSGRPMMYIVVISDRFGNNTRGDVFDVHWNHLDVGIGPYARSTTPPPPPENLNSILDMAAVLAEDFNYVRVDLYAPGNAVYFGELTFTPGAGVVPMRPDRVDFEWGRLLT
;
A
#
# COMPACT_ATOMS: atom_id res chain seq x y z
N MET A 1 10.01 10.00 -2.51
CA MET A 1 9.56 8.59 -2.57
C MET A 1 9.35 8.14 -4.01
N ARG A 2 8.48 8.79 -4.82
CA ARG A 2 8.34 8.44 -6.25
C ARG A 2 9.69 8.47 -7.00
N ASP A 3 10.54 9.48 -6.76
CA ASP A 3 11.88 9.54 -7.37
C ASP A 3 12.80 8.38 -6.96
N TYR A 4 12.69 7.92 -5.71
CA TYR A 4 13.45 6.76 -5.21
C TYR A 4 13.04 5.48 -5.95
N VAL A 5 11.73 5.24 -6.08
CA VAL A 5 11.18 4.09 -6.80
C VAL A 5 11.56 4.16 -8.28
N LYS A 6 11.41 5.32 -8.91
CA LYS A 6 11.81 5.55 -10.31
C LYS A 6 13.29 5.25 -10.54
N ALA A 7 14.17 5.65 -9.63
CA ALA A 7 15.60 5.37 -9.73
C ALA A 7 15.95 3.90 -9.52
N LYS A 8 15.26 3.20 -8.61
CA LYS A 8 15.54 1.80 -8.25
C LYS A 8 14.96 0.78 -9.24
N VAL A 9 13.71 0.97 -9.67
CA VAL A 9 12.98 -0.04 -10.46
C VAL A 9 12.41 0.51 -11.77
N GLY A 10 12.36 1.83 -11.94
CA GLY A 10 11.84 2.48 -13.15
C GLY A 10 10.43 3.05 -12.98
N GLU A 11 10.09 4.00 -13.86
CA GLU A 11 8.83 4.75 -13.81
C GLU A 11 7.60 3.91 -14.17
N GLN A 12 7.77 2.87 -14.97
CA GLN A 12 6.69 1.96 -15.38
C GLN A 12 6.03 1.21 -14.21
N HIS A 13 6.70 1.17 -13.05
CA HIS A 13 6.18 0.56 -11.83
C HIS A 13 5.52 1.56 -10.90
N LEU A 14 5.50 2.86 -11.23
CA LEU A 14 4.70 3.82 -10.48
C LEU A 14 3.27 3.82 -11.02
N VAL A 15 2.29 3.88 -10.12
CA VAL A 15 0.92 4.18 -10.54
C VAL A 15 0.93 5.55 -11.25
N PRO A 16 0.33 5.66 -12.46
CA PRO A 16 0.33 6.91 -13.19
C PRO A 16 -0.29 8.03 -12.37
N LEU A 17 0.44 9.15 -12.31
CA LEU A 17 0.02 10.35 -11.58
C LEU A 17 -0.80 11.22 -12.52
N ILE A 18 -2.08 11.41 -12.20
CA ILE A 18 -2.98 12.28 -12.96
C ILE A 18 -2.69 13.74 -12.63
N SER A 19 -2.60 14.06 -11.33
CA SER A 19 -2.38 15.43 -10.86
C SER A 19 -1.83 15.44 -9.43
N SER A 20 -1.00 16.42 -9.11
CA SER A 20 -0.56 16.72 -7.74
C SER A 20 -0.55 18.24 -7.54
N PRO A 21 -1.74 18.85 -7.36
CA PRO A 21 -1.86 20.30 -7.28
C PRO A 21 -1.35 20.81 -5.93
N ASP A 22 -0.88 22.07 -5.90
CA ASP A 22 -0.61 22.75 -4.63
C ASP A 22 -1.92 23.10 -3.88
N VAL A 23 -3.00 23.37 -4.62
CA VAL A 23 -4.34 23.67 -4.08
C VAL A 23 -5.39 22.90 -4.87
N PHE A 24 -6.28 22.20 -4.16
CA PHE A 24 -7.37 21.47 -4.80
C PHE A 24 -8.56 22.40 -5.12
N THR A 25 -8.60 22.88 -6.37
CA THR A 25 -9.63 23.79 -6.89
C THR A 25 -10.70 23.06 -7.71
N GLN A 26 -11.82 23.74 -8.00
CA GLN A 26 -12.86 23.22 -8.89
C GLN A 26 -12.31 22.84 -10.27
N SER A 27 -11.42 23.68 -10.83
CA SER A 27 -10.79 23.42 -12.13
C SER A 27 -9.95 22.14 -12.14
N VAL A 28 -9.28 21.82 -11.03
CA VAL A 28 -8.57 20.54 -10.90
C VAL A 28 -9.57 19.39 -10.92
N PHE A 29 -10.65 19.47 -10.13
CA PHE A 29 -11.69 18.43 -10.09
C PHE A 29 -12.36 18.21 -11.45
N ASP A 30 -12.65 19.29 -12.18
CA ASP A 30 -13.27 19.23 -13.50
C ASP A 30 -12.37 18.48 -14.51
N ALA A 31 -11.05 18.70 -14.41
CA ALA A 31 -10.05 18.05 -15.26
C ALA A 31 -9.75 16.58 -14.90
N LEU A 32 -10.15 16.11 -13.71
CA LEU A 32 -9.98 14.69 -13.33
C LEU A 32 -10.81 13.78 -14.24
N PRO A 33 -10.31 12.57 -14.57
CA PRO A 33 -11.09 11.58 -15.32
C PRO A 33 -12.31 11.09 -14.55
N ASN A 34 -13.15 10.26 -15.19
CA ASN A 34 -14.34 9.71 -14.53
C ASN A 34 -14.02 8.79 -13.34
N ALA A 35 -12.84 8.18 -13.31
CA ALA A 35 -12.38 7.33 -12.23
C ALA A 35 -10.92 7.66 -11.85
N PHE A 36 -10.64 7.74 -10.55
CA PHE A 36 -9.32 8.09 -10.01
C PHE A 36 -9.23 7.69 -8.54
N VAL A 37 -8.02 7.76 -7.99
CA VAL A 37 -7.78 7.62 -6.55
C VAL A 37 -7.22 8.93 -6.02
N MET A 38 -7.93 9.56 -5.08
CA MET A 38 -7.43 10.73 -4.35
C MET A 38 -6.67 10.26 -3.10
N LYS A 39 -5.45 10.76 -2.89
CA LYS A 39 -4.61 10.39 -1.75
C LYS A 39 -4.00 11.61 -1.09
N ALA A 40 -3.63 11.46 0.19
CA ALA A 40 -2.71 12.36 0.87
C ALA A 40 -1.42 11.61 1.27
N ASN A 41 -0.28 12.28 1.24
CA ASN A 41 1.04 11.65 1.42
C ASN A 41 1.51 11.54 2.89
N HIS A 42 0.79 12.14 3.84
CA HIS A 42 1.25 12.37 5.21
C HIS A 42 0.43 11.66 6.28
N GLY A 43 -0.22 10.55 5.95
CA GLY A 43 -0.92 9.72 6.94
C GLY A 43 -1.38 8.37 6.38
N SER A 44 -1.98 7.55 7.23
CA SER A 44 -2.60 6.28 6.84
C SER A 44 -4.10 6.46 6.60
N SER A 45 -4.64 5.63 5.70
CA SER A 45 -6.06 5.61 5.32
C SER A 45 -6.58 6.91 4.68
N PHE A 46 -5.67 7.79 4.25
CA PHE A 46 -6.00 9.00 3.48
C PHE A 46 -6.06 8.65 2.00
N VAL A 47 -7.02 7.80 1.64
CA VAL A 47 -7.25 7.28 0.30
C VAL A 47 -8.75 7.27 0.05
N GLU A 48 -9.18 7.83 -1.08
CA GLU A 48 -10.56 7.82 -1.55
C GLU A 48 -10.58 7.32 -2.98
N ILE A 49 -11.36 6.25 -3.22
CA ILE A 49 -11.48 5.62 -4.52
C ILE A 49 -12.75 6.12 -5.20
N VAL A 50 -12.58 6.82 -6.31
CA VAL A 50 -13.69 7.29 -7.14
C VAL A 50 -13.76 6.43 -8.38
N GLN A 51 -14.77 5.54 -8.45
CA GLN A 51 -15.04 4.73 -9.64
C GLN A 51 -15.97 5.44 -10.64
N ASP A 52 -16.72 6.43 -10.15
CA ASP A 52 -17.70 7.19 -10.93
C ASP A 52 -17.77 8.63 -10.40
N LYS A 53 -17.17 9.57 -11.14
CA LYS A 53 -17.08 10.98 -10.76
C LYS A 53 -18.47 11.62 -10.62
N SER A 54 -19.51 11.09 -11.27
CA SER A 54 -20.87 11.60 -11.14
C SER A 54 -21.49 11.37 -9.76
N LYS A 55 -20.94 10.42 -8.98
CA LYS A 55 -21.41 10.09 -7.62
C LYS A 55 -20.75 10.91 -6.53
N VAL A 56 -19.80 11.76 -6.87
CA VAL A 56 -19.06 12.61 -5.92
C VAL A 56 -19.17 14.07 -6.34
N THR A 57 -18.98 14.95 -5.37
CA THR A 57 -18.98 16.40 -5.60
C THR A 57 -17.62 16.99 -5.28
N PHE A 58 -17.27 18.10 -5.94
CA PHE A 58 -16.08 18.86 -5.60
C PHE A 58 -16.06 19.24 -4.11
N ASP A 59 -17.16 19.74 -3.57
CA ASP A 59 -17.24 20.14 -2.16
C ASP A 59 -17.03 18.98 -1.19
N GLY A 60 -17.54 17.79 -1.52
CA GLY A 60 -17.34 16.58 -0.73
C GLY A 60 -15.87 16.17 -0.67
N LEU A 61 -15.23 16.05 -1.85
CA LEU A 61 -13.81 15.70 -1.93
C LEU A 61 -12.91 16.80 -1.33
N ARG A 62 -13.25 18.07 -1.53
CA ARG A 62 -12.53 19.21 -0.94
C ARG A 62 -12.60 19.20 0.58
N THR A 63 -13.78 18.91 1.14
CA THR A 63 -13.96 18.80 2.60
C THR A 63 -13.11 17.66 3.15
N MET A 64 -13.10 16.51 2.47
CA MET A 64 -12.27 15.36 2.83
C MET A 64 -10.77 15.69 2.77
N ALA A 65 -10.34 16.31 1.66
CA ALA A 65 -8.96 16.76 1.47
C ALA A 65 -8.53 17.75 2.56
N ASN A 66 -9.36 18.76 2.87
CA ASN A 66 -9.08 19.74 3.93
C ASN A 66 -8.92 19.06 5.30
N ARG A 67 -9.77 18.08 5.61
CA ARG A 67 -9.65 17.28 6.85
C ARG A 67 -8.33 16.51 6.88
N TRP A 68 -7.95 15.83 5.80
CA TRP A 68 -6.67 15.12 5.75
C TRP A 68 -5.50 16.09 5.91
N MET A 69 -5.52 17.21 5.19
CA MET A 69 -4.45 18.22 5.20
C MET A 69 -4.28 18.93 6.54
N SER A 70 -5.35 19.06 7.34
CA SER A 70 -5.27 19.62 8.70
C SER A 70 -4.93 18.59 9.78
N THR A 71 -4.90 17.29 9.43
CA THR A 71 -4.59 16.23 10.37
C THR A 71 -3.09 16.02 10.49
N ASP A 72 -2.55 16.21 11.69
CA ASP A 72 -1.20 15.76 12.04
C ASP A 72 -1.25 14.27 12.43
N PHE A 73 -0.93 13.40 11.47
CA PHE A 73 -1.00 11.96 11.65
C PHE A 73 0.02 11.44 12.68
N TYR A 74 1.13 12.16 12.90
CA TYR A 74 2.10 11.80 13.94
C TYR A 74 1.48 11.90 15.33
N LEU A 75 0.60 12.87 15.59
CA LEU A 75 -0.08 12.97 16.89
C LEU A 75 -1.09 11.84 17.13
N ILE A 76 -1.60 11.22 16.06
CA ILE A 76 -2.55 10.10 16.12
C ILE A 76 -1.82 8.78 16.35
N ALA A 77 -0.86 8.44 15.48
CA ALA A 77 -0.28 7.11 15.41
C ALA A 77 1.17 7.02 15.93
N ARG A 78 1.80 8.16 16.26
CA ARG A 78 3.21 8.25 16.69
C ARG A 78 4.24 7.70 15.70
N GLU A 79 3.82 7.49 14.47
CA GLU A 79 4.69 7.13 13.36
C GLU A 79 5.53 8.35 12.95
N ARG A 80 6.75 8.43 13.49
CA ARG A 80 7.66 9.59 13.36
C ARG A 80 7.90 10.03 11.92
N HIS A 81 7.80 9.11 10.95
CA HIS A 81 8.08 9.35 9.54
C HIS A 81 7.14 10.40 8.95
N TYR A 82 5.86 10.43 9.37
CA TYR A 82 4.89 11.42 8.89
C TYR A 82 5.19 12.85 9.35
N ARG A 83 5.87 13.03 10.50
CA ARG A 83 6.10 14.35 11.11
C ARG A 83 6.88 15.32 10.20
N GLN A 84 7.74 14.78 9.33
CA GLN A 84 8.60 15.58 8.44
C GLN A 84 8.03 15.71 7.02
N ILE A 85 6.94 14.99 6.71
CA ILE A 85 6.35 15.01 5.38
C ILE A 85 5.54 16.29 5.24
N ARG A 86 5.88 17.12 4.25
CA ARG A 86 5.02 18.24 3.86
C ARG A 86 3.71 17.67 3.29
N PRO A 87 2.55 17.95 3.91
CA PRO A 87 1.26 17.48 3.44
C PRO A 87 1.00 17.89 1.99
N ARG A 88 0.49 16.96 1.18
CA ARG A 88 0.04 17.18 -0.21
C ARG A 88 -1.10 16.24 -0.54
N ILE A 89 -2.00 16.71 -1.40
CA ILE A 89 -3.01 15.90 -2.08
C ILE A 89 -2.52 15.58 -3.50
N PHE A 90 -2.83 14.39 -3.96
CA PHE A 90 -2.55 13.96 -5.31
C PHE A 90 -3.58 12.95 -5.80
N PHE A 91 -3.62 12.75 -7.10
CA PHE A 91 -4.58 11.93 -7.80
C PHE A 91 -3.84 10.95 -8.71
N GLU A 92 -4.12 9.67 -8.55
CA GLU A 92 -3.53 8.59 -9.32
C GLU A 92 -4.60 7.88 -10.15
N GLU A 93 -4.18 7.24 -11.22
CA GLU A 93 -5.04 6.34 -11.98
C GLU A 93 -5.58 5.21 -11.08
N LEU A 94 -6.86 4.89 -11.28
CA LEU A 94 -7.48 3.74 -10.64
C LEU A 94 -7.04 2.46 -11.35
N LEU A 95 -6.21 1.67 -10.67
CA LEU A 95 -5.86 0.34 -11.13
C LEU A 95 -7.03 -0.62 -10.91
N LEU A 96 -7.30 -1.44 -11.92
CA LEU A 96 -8.27 -2.53 -11.86
C LEU A 96 -7.62 -3.82 -12.33
N ASP A 97 -8.08 -4.95 -11.81
CA ASP A 97 -7.71 -6.27 -12.31
C ASP A 97 -8.48 -6.64 -13.60
N GLU A 98 -8.23 -7.84 -14.10
CA GLU A 98 -8.87 -8.41 -15.30
C GLU A 98 -10.40 -8.57 -15.17
N HIS A 99 -10.92 -8.58 -13.95
CA HIS A 99 -12.36 -8.64 -13.63
C HIS A 99 -12.95 -7.27 -13.31
N ARG A 100 -12.20 -6.19 -13.58
CA ARG A 100 -12.56 -4.80 -13.29
C ARG A 100 -12.81 -4.52 -11.81
N GLN A 101 -12.18 -5.29 -10.92
CA GLN A 101 -12.19 -5.07 -9.48
C GLN A 101 -10.93 -4.35 -9.02
N ILE A 102 -10.97 -3.78 -7.82
CA ILE A 102 -9.78 -3.18 -7.21
C ILE A 102 -8.80 -4.34 -6.87
N PRO A 103 -7.54 -4.30 -7.34
CA PRO A 103 -6.60 -5.38 -7.13
C PRO A 103 -6.29 -5.57 -5.65
N ALA A 104 -5.91 -6.80 -5.29
CA ALA A 104 -5.44 -7.12 -3.95
C ALA A 104 -4.15 -6.34 -3.62
N ASP A 105 -3.98 -6.01 -2.33
CA ASP A 105 -2.72 -5.48 -1.82
C ASP A 105 -1.74 -6.63 -1.54
N TYR A 106 -0.57 -6.60 -2.16
CA TYR A 106 0.55 -7.48 -1.84
C TYR A 106 1.52 -6.71 -0.94
N LYS A 107 1.53 -7.02 0.36
CA LYS A 107 2.36 -6.33 1.34
C LYS A 107 3.53 -7.22 1.72
N VAL A 108 4.69 -6.97 1.12
CA VAL A 108 5.89 -7.79 1.31
C VAL A 108 6.72 -7.22 2.45
N HIS A 109 6.71 -7.89 3.59
CA HIS A 109 7.57 -7.55 4.73
C HIS A 109 8.98 -8.04 4.44
N CYS A 110 9.95 -7.12 4.35
CA CYS A 110 11.34 -7.42 4.02
C CYS A 110 12.23 -7.15 5.24
N PHE A 111 13.04 -8.14 5.64
CA PHE A 111 13.96 -8.07 6.76
C PHE A 111 15.41 -8.31 6.30
N GLY A 112 16.34 -7.42 6.67
CA GLY A 112 17.77 -7.55 6.39
C GLY A 112 18.22 -7.13 4.99
N GLY A 113 17.56 -6.17 4.34
CA GLY A 113 17.81 -5.80 2.94
C GLY A 113 19.24 -5.34 2.62
N LYS A 114 19.98 -4.82 3.61
CA LYS A 114 21.39 -4.40 3.42
C LYS A 114 22.39 -5.55 3.25
N SER A 115 21.98 -6.78 3.55
CA SER A 115 22.85 -7.96 3.57
C SER A 115 22.62 -8.92 2.38
N GLY A 116 21.97 -8.44 1.32
CA GLY A 116 21.60 -9.24 0.14
C GLY A 116 20.08 -9.35 -0.01
N ARG A 117 19.59 -10.45 -0.59
CA ARG A 117 18.13 -10.66 -0.73
C ARG A 117 17.51 -10.79 0.68
N PRO A 118 16.55 -9.93 1.06
CA PRO A 118 15.97 -9.94 2.39
C PRO A 118 15.18 -11.23 2.65
N MET A 119 15.03 -11.58 3.93
CA MET A 119 14.00 -12.52 4.34
C MET A 119 12.64 -11.85 4.14
N MET A 120 11.70 -12.55 3.49
CA MET A 120 10.44 -11.96 3.06
C MET A 120 9.23 -12.80 3.48
N TYR A 121 8.17 -12.10 3.87
CA TYR A 121 6.84 -12.66 4.08
C TYR A 121 5.81 -11.80 3.35
N ILE A 122 4.82 -12.43 2.74
CA ILE A 122 3.83 -11.76 1.91
C ILE A 122 2.51 -11.74 2.67
N VAL A 123 1.95 -10.56 2.88
CA VAL A 123 0.58 -10.41 3.39
C VAL A 123 -0.29 -9.96 2.23
N VAL A 124 -1.26 -10.79 1.86
CA VAL A 124 -2.23 -10.48 0.81
C VAL A 124 -3.52 -10.01 1.47
N ILE A 125 -3.92 -8.76 1.20
CA ILE A 125 -5.25 -8.27 1.56
C ILE A 125 -6.12 -8.29 0.31
N SER A 126 -6.99 -9.30 0.22
CA SER A 126 -7.94 -9.44 -0.88
C SER A 126 -9.26 -8.75 -0.55
N ASP A 127 -9.98 -8.30 -1.58
CA ASP A 127 -11.29 -7.63 -1.47
C ASP A 127 -11.32 -6.50 -0.43
N ARG A 128 -10.26 -5.67 -0.39
CA ARG A 128 -10.05 -4.65 0.66
C ARG A 128 -11.20 -3.66 0.80
N PHE A 129 -11.89 -3.37 -0.30
CA PHE A 129 -12.97 -2.39 -0.36
C PHE A 129 -14.35 -3.04 -0.61
N GLY A 130 -14.42 -4.37 -0.61
CA GLY A 130 -15.67 -5.11 -0.73
C GLY A 130 -16.15 -5.68 0.61
N ASN A 131 -17.08 -6.64 0.52
CA ASN A 131 -17.76 -7.20 1.68
C ASN A 131 -17.09 -8.44 2.25
N ASN A 132 -16.05 -8.94 1.58
CA ASN A 132 -15.41 -10.22 1.90
C ASN A 132 -13.90 -10.07 2.03
N THR A 133 -13.43 -8.97 2.63
CA THR A 133 -12.00 -8.75 2.86
C THR A 133 -11.35 -9.92 3.60
N ARG A 134 -10.20 -10.39 3.10
CA ARG A 134 -9.38 -11.42 3.75
C ARG A 134 -7.93 -10.97 3.87
N GLY A 135 -7.24 -11.54 4.86
CA GLY A 135 -5.83 -11.29 5.12
C GLY A 135 -5.11 -12.60 5.29
N ASP A 136 -4.31 -12.96 4.29
CA ASP A 136 -3.59 -14.22 4.22
C ASP A 136 -2.09 -13.95 4.22
N VAL A 137 -1.33 -14.80 4.91
CA VAL A 137 0.13 -14.65 5.05
C VAL A 137 0.81 -15.83 4.36
N PHE A 138 1.82 -15.53 3.55
CA PHE A 138 2.57 -16.51 2.80
C PHE A 138 4.07 -16.33 3.00
N ASP A 139 4.83 -17.40 2.80
CA ASP A 139 6.26 -17.30 2.53
C ASP A 139 6.54 -17.00 1.04
N VAL A 140 7.81 -16.89 0.67
CA VAL A 140 8.26 -16.61 -0.70
C VAL A 140 7.97 -17.75 -1.70
N HIS A 141 7.62 -18.94 -1.20
CA HIS A 141 7.24 -20.09 -2.02
C HIS A 141 5.72 -20.23 -2.13
N TRP A 142 4.97 -19.22 -1.68
CA TRP A 142 3.51 -19.19 -1.67
C TRP A 142 2.87 -20.25 -0.75
N ASN A 143 3.59 -20.72 0.27
CA ASN A 143 2.97 -21.57 1.29
C ASN A 143 2.11 -20.71 2.21
N HIS A 144 0.82 -21.02 2.32
CA HIS A 144 -0.09 -20.33 3.24
C HIS A 144 0.27 -20.65 4.69
N LEU A 145 0.69 -19.63 5.43
CA LEU A 145 1.10 -19.74 6.82
C LEU A 145 -0.11 -19.63 7.75
N ASP A 146 -0.05 -20.35 8.87
CA ASP A 146 -1.06 -20.32 9.93
C ASP A 146 -0.93 -19.04 10.79
N VAL A 147 -1.10 -17.88 10.16
CA VAL A 147 -0.90 -16.56 10.77
C VAL A 147 -2.08 -15.65 10.43
N GLY A 148 -2.78 -15.16 11.46
CA GLY A 148 -3.76 -14.08 11.34
C GLY A 148 -3.12 -12.71 11.56
N ILE A 149 -3.56 -11.70 10.81
CA ILE A 149 -3.05 -10.32 10.94
C ILE A 149 -4.21 -9.35 11.17
N GLY A 150 -4.10 -8.59 12.25
CA GLY A 150 -5.03 -7.51 12.57
C GLY A 150 -6.48 -7.98 12.67
N PRO A 151 -7.43 -7.28 12.02
CA PRO A 151 -8.84 -7.63 12.02
C PRO A 151 -9.22 -8.59 10.89
N TYR A 152 -8.29 -8.96 10.01
CA TYR A 152 -8.63 -9.67 8.79
C TYR A 152 -8.86 -11.16 9.06
N ALA A 153 -10.01 -11.66 8.62
CA ALA A 153 -10.26 -13.10 8.58
C ALA A 153 -9.36 -13.74 7.52
N ARG A 154 -8.88 -14.95 7.81
CA ARG A 154 -8.12 -15.75 6.84
C ARG A 154 -9.05 -16.45 5.87
N SER A 155 -8.55 -16.71 4.68
CA SER A 155 -9.23 -17.51 3.67
C SER A 155 -9.20 -18.98 4.06
N THR A 156 -10.36 -19.65 3.98
CA THR A 156 -10.42 -21.12 4.11
C THR A 156 -9.68 -21.79 2.96
N THR A 157 -9.80 -21.20 1.77
CA THR A 157 -9.07 -21.60 0.56
C THR A 157 -8.35 -20.36 0.03
N PRO A 158 -7.03 -20.23 0.27
CA PRO A 158 -6.26 -19.09 -0.22
C PRO A 158 -6.20 -19.08 -1.76
N PRO A 159 -6.01 -17.90 -2.39
CA PRO A 159 -5.83 -17.82 -3.84
C PRO A 159 -4.54 -18.52 -4.30
N PRO A 160 -4.49 -18.98 -5.57
CA PRO A 160 -3.26 -19.48 -6.17
C PRO A 160 -2.19 -18.38 -6.23
N PRO A 161 -0.89 -18.74 -6.39
CA PRO A 161 0.15 -17.75 -6.60
C PRO A 161 -0.15 -16.91 -7.85
N PRO A 162 0.10 -15.59 -7.81
CA PRO A 162 0.02 -14.78 -9.01
C PRO A 162 1.10 -15.23 -10.00
N GLU A 163 0.80 -15.17 -11.29
CA GLU A 163 1.75 -15.57 -12.35
C GLU A 163 3.08 -14.81 -12.28
N ASN A 164 3.03 -13.54 -11.83
CA ASN A 164 4.17 -12.65 -11.68
C ASN A 164 4.75 -12.60 -10.26
N LEU A 165 4.58 -13.66 -9.44
CA LEU A 165 5.10 -13.73 -8.06
C LEU A 165 6.60 -13.38 -7.97
N ASN A 166 7.42 -13.89 -8.88
CA ASN A 166 8.86 -13.58 -8.90
C ASN A 166 9.11 -12.08 -9.09
N SER A 167 8.37 -11.42 -9.98
CA SER A 167 8.46 -9.97 -10.20
C SER A 167 8.07 -9.16 -8.97
N ILE A 168 7.06 -9.63 -8.21
CA ILE A 168 6.65 -9.02 -6.93
C ILE A 168 7.80 -9.12 -5.92
N LEU A 169 8.37 -10.31 -5.75
CA LEU A 169 9.46 -10.57 -4.81
C LEU A 169 10.76 -9.84 -5.17
N ASP A 170 11.09 -9.79 -6.47
CA ASP A 170 12.30 -9.12 -6.94
C ASP A 170 12.18 -7.60 -6.79
N MET A 171 11.02 -7.02 -7.11
CA MET A 171 10.77 -5.60 -6.86
C MET A 171 10.83 -5.26 -5.38
N ALA A 172 10.21 -6.07 -4.52
CA ALA A 172 10.26 -5.87 -3.07
C ALA A 172 11.69 -5.94 -2.54
N ALA A 173 12.50 -6.90 -3.03
CA ALA A 173 13.90 -7.03 -2.65
C ALA A 173 14.72 -5.79 -3.04
N VAL A 174 14.60 -5.31 -4.29
CA VAL A 174 15.33 -4.12 -4.78
C VAL A 174 14.93 -2.86 -3.98
N LEU A 175 13.65 -2.68 -3.70
CA LEU A 175 13.17 -1.53 -2.94
C LEU A 175 13.59 -1.58 -1.46
N ALA A 176 13.89 -2.76 -0.92
CA ALA A 176 14.28 -2.98 0.46
C ALA A 176 15.79 -2.85 0.73
N GLU A 177 16.65 -2.80 -0.30
CA GLU A 177 18.12 -2.82 -0.19
C GLU A 177 18.69 -1.80 0.82
N ASP A 178 18.10 -0.61 0.89
CA ASP A 178 18.62 0.49 1.71
C ASP A 178 18.15 0.41 3.18
N PHE A 179 17.36 -0.60 3.55
CA PHE A 179 16.67 -0.68 4.83
C PHE A 179 16.91 -2.01 5.56
N ASN A 180 17.04 -1.94 6.88
CA ASN A 180 17.07 -3.15 7.72
C ASN A 180 15.69 -3.81 7.78
N TYR A 181 14.63 -3.00 7.71
CA TYR A 181 13.26 -3.45 7.59
C TYR A 181 12.45 -2.44 6.79
N VAL A 182 11.62 -2.95 5.88
CA VAL A 182 10.56 -2.18 5.23
C VAL A 182 9.47 -3.14 4.77
N ARG A 183 8.21 -2.72 4.89
CA ARG A 183 7.10 -3.37 4.19
C ARG A 183 6.88 -2.66 2.86
N VAL A 184 6.98 -3.40 1.77
CA VAL A 184 6.76 -2.90 0.41
C VAL A 184 5.34 -3.28 0.00
N ASP A 185 4.48 -2.29 -0.17
CA ASP A 185 3.11 -2.48 -0.61
C ASP A 185 3.06 -2.37 -2.14
N LEU A 186 2.56 -3.41 -2.79
CA LEU A 186 2.52 -3.58 -4.24
C LEU A 186 1.09 -3.93 -4.71
N TYR A 187 0.79 -3.55 -5.94
CA TYR A 187 -0.39 -4.00 -6.68
C TYR A 187 0.08 -4.82 -7.88
N ALA A 188 -0.59 -5.94 -8.18
CA ALA A 188 -0.21 -6.81 -9.29
C ALA A 188 -1.40 -7.17 -10.19
N PRO A 189 -2.02 -6.20 -10.89
CA PRO A 189 -3.09 -6.49 -11.85
C PRO A 189 -2.52 -7.14 -13.12
N GLY A 190 -2.97 -8.37 -13.42
CA GLY A 190 -2.43 -9.17 -14.52
C GLY A 190 -0.93 -9.44 -14.32
N ASN A 191 -0.12 -9.18 -15.36
CA ASN A 191 1.33 -9.37 -15.30
C ASN A 191 2.13 -8.12 -14.88
N ALA A 192 1.47 -6.97 -14.68
CA ALA A 192 2.13 -5.76 -14.22
C ALA A 192 2.33 -5.78 -12.70
N VAL A 193 3.36 -5.07 -12.22
CA VAL A 193 3.58 -4.81 -10.79
C VAL A 193 3.74 -3.31 -10.61
N TYR A 194 2.92 -2.74 -9.73
CA TYR A 194 2.94 -1.33 -9.38
C TYR A 194 3.29 -1.15 -7.91
N PHE A 195 4.12 -0.18 -7.64
CA PHE A 195 4.46 0.29 -6.31
C PHE A 195 3.31 1.09 -5.70
N GLY A 196 2.92 0.74 -4.47
CA GLY A 196 1.96 1.46 -3.66
C GLY A 196 2.63 2.32 -2.57
N GLU A 197 3.38 1.68 -1.66
CA GLU A 197 3.95 2.35 -0.48
C GLU A 197 5.21 1.66 0.04
N LEU A 198 6.10 2.42 0.71
CA LEU A 198 7.10 1.88 1.63
C LEU A 198 6.68 2.23 3.05
N THR A 199 6.36 1.21 3.86
CA THR A 199 5.90 1.39 5.23
C THR A 199 6.94 0.86 6.23
N PHE A 200 7.47 1.74 7.08
CA PHE A 200 8.50 1.40 8.07
C PHE A 200 7.94 0.99 9.43
N THR A 201 6.71 1.40 9.73
CA THR A 201 6.01 1.12 11.01
C THR A 201 4.58 0.64 10.77
N PRO A 202 4.35 -0.51 10.10
CA PRO A 202 3.01 -1.01 9.80
C PRO A 202 2.03 -0.93 10.99
N GLY A 203 0.94 -0.19 10.80
CA GLY A 203 -0.10 -0.01 11.81
C GLY A 203 0.44 0.46 13.16
N ALA A 204 1.42 1.37 13.13
CA ALA A 204 2.11 1.91 14.30
C ALA A 204 2.80 0.86 15.19
N GLY A 205 3.01 -0.36 14.70
CA GLY A 205 3.56 -1.46 15.49
C GLY A 205 2.60 -2.04 16.53
N VAL A 206 1.28 -1.80 16.39
CA VAL A 206 0.26 -2.28 17.34
C VAL A 206 -0.76 -3.24 16.71
N VAL A 207 -0.55 -3.64 15.45
CA VAL A 207 -1.43 -4.60 14.77
C VAL A 207 -1.14 -6.00 15.30
N PRO A 208 -2.12 -6.68 15.92
CA PRO A 208 -1.88 -8.01 16.48
C PRO A 208 -1.62 -9.04 15.39
N MET A 209 -0.62 -9.88 15.60
CA MET A 209 -0.40 -11.10 14.82
C MET A 209 -0.79 -12.31 15.67
N ARG A 210 -1.42 -13.32 15.06
CA ARG A 210 -1.90 -14.52 15.76
C ARG A 210 -1.37 -15.77 15.07
N PRO A 211 -0.72 -16.71 15.77
CA PRO A 211 -0.42 -16.68 17.21
C PRO A 211 0.66 -15.63 17.57
N ASP A 212 0.60 -15.08 18.78
CA ASP A 212 1.48 -13.99 19.26
C ASP A 212 2.97 -14.29 19.10
N ARG A 213 3.37 -15.57 19.14
CA ARG A 213 4.76 -15.99 18.90
C ARG A 213 5.33 -15.47 17.58
N VAL A 214 4.49 -15.29 16.55
CA VAL A 214 4.93 -14.82 15.22
C VAL A 214 5.40 -13.37 15.30
N ASP A 215 4.73 -12.53 16.10
CA ASP A 215 5.14 -11.14 16.33
C ASP A 215 6.57 -11.10 16.94
N PHE A 216 6.83 -11.95 17.94
CA PHE A 216 8.18 -12.08 18.51
C PHE A 216 9.20 -12.68 17.54
N GLU A 217 8.81 -13.64 16.71
CA GLU A 217 9.69 -14.26 15.71
C GLU A 217 10.12 -13.22 14.66
N TRP A 218 9.18 -12.45 14.11
CA TRP A 218 9.47 -11.40 13.13
C TRP A 218 10.22 -10.22 13.77
N GLY A 219 9.90 -9.87 15.03
CA GLY A 219 10.62 -8.84 15.78
C GLY A 219 12.11 -9.14 15.92
N ARG A 220 12.52 -10.41 16.04
CA ARG A 220 13.94 -10.81 16.09
C ARG A 220 14.69 -10.62 14.76
N LEU A 221 13.96 -10.48 13.66
CA LEU A 221 14.54 -10.24 12.34
C LEU A 221 14.88 -8.75 12.13
N LEU A 222 14.34 -7.86 12.97
CA LEU A 222 14.70 -6.44 13.00
C LEU A 222 16.11 -6.30 13.58
N THR A 223 17.12 -6.36 12.72
CA THR A 223 18.54 -6.23 13.05
C THR A 223 19.09 -4.83 12.77
#